data_AF-A0A397U852-F1
#
_entry.id   AF-A0A397U852-F1
#
_cell.length_a   1.000
_cell.length_b   1.000
_cell.length_c   1.000
_cell.angle_alpha   90.00
_cell.angle_beta   90.00
_cell.angle_gamma   90.00
#
_symmetry.space_group_name_H-M   'P 1'
#
loop_
_entity.id
_entity.type
_entity.pdbx_description
1 polymer ?
#
loop_
_entity_poly.entity_id
_entity_poly.type
_entity_poly.pdbx_seq_one_letter_code
_entity_poly.pdbx_strand_id
1 'polypeptide(L)'
;MVIINYSENSFLPRFYCESGSCSSIKPDPTTAISTVYKEIFNTQTRYSGFLALGWTDESIIEQLLTDVSFVPIFSSLGEYKIFVSGIGSSSNAEWNHGGPGYKSSLFRNVNGTSILYFSTIEDDFCAVEVHKDFEIKNRIEGSSPNEVWQKLNIQKYTGVQLFGLDDSDVQSLIRQHHDACRYKLA
;
A
#
# COMPACT_ATOMS: atom_id res chain seq x y z
N MET A 1 -29.21 -5.38 -4.69
CA MET A 1 -28.49 -4.47 -3.78
C MET A 1 -27.14 -4.19 -4.41
N VAL A 2 -26.85 -2.93 -4.71
CA VAL A 2 -25.59 -2.53 -5.37
C VAL A 2 -24.70 -1.90 -4.32
N ILE A 3 -23.44 -2.33 -4.22
CA ILE A 3 -22.46 -1.71 -3.33
C ILE A 3 -21.33 -1.11 -4.16
N ILE A 4 -21.07 0.19 -4.01
CA ILE A 4 -20.05 0.92 -4.78
C ILE A 4 -19.16 1.71 -3.82
N ASN A 5 -17.85 1.75 -4.08
CA ASN A 5 -16.95 2.67 -3.39
C ASN A 5 -17.19 4.11 -3.89
N TYR A 6 -17.66 4.99 -3.00
CA TYR A 6 -18.04 6.37 -3.29
C TYR A 6 -17.00 7.34 -2.72
N SER A 7 -16.38 8.15 -3.59
CA SER A 7 -15.37 9.14 -3.20
C SER A 7 -15.78 10.56 -3.64
N GLU A 8 -16.67 11.19 -2.88
CA GLU A 8 -16.80 12.66 -2.92
C GLU A 8 -16.11 13.23 -1.68
N ASN A 9 -14.84 13.62 -1.85
CA ASN A 9 -14.09 14.50 -0.93
C ASN A 9 -13.87 14.06 0.53
N SER A 10 -13.89 12.75 0.83
CA SER A 10 -13.25 12.23 2.04
C SER A 10 -12.08 11.34 1.66
N PHE A 11 -10.89 11.57 2.21
CA PHE A 11 -9.68 10.74 2.04
C PHE A 11 -9.87 9.26 2.45
N LEU A 12 -11.05 8.90 2.96
CA LEU A 12 -11.43 7.54 3.30
C LEU A 12 -12.48 7.04 2.29
N PRO A 13 -12.30 5.84 1.71
CA PRO A 13 -13.31 5.21 0.87
C PRO A 13 -14.60 5.00 1.68
N ARG A 14 -15.75 5.17 1.00
CA ARG A 14 -17.07 4.97 1.59
C ARG A 14 -17.85 3.97 0.76
N PHE A 15 -18.68 3.17 1.40
CA PHE A 15 -19.52 2.16 0.75
C PHE A 15 -20.92 2.71 0.60
N TYR A 16 -21.35 2.85 -0.65
CA TYR A 16 -22.74 3.10 -1.03
C TYR A 16 -23.49 1.78 -1.07
N CYS A 17 -24.72 1.72 -0.58
CA CYS A 17 -25.61 0.57 -0.69
C CYS A 17 -26.99 1.06 -1.11
N GLU A 18 -27.61 0.43 -2.10
CA GLU A 18 -28.95 0.79 -2.58
C GLU A 18 -29.84 -0.43 -2.80
N SER A 19 -31.13 -0.28 -2.46
CA SER A 19 -32.19 -1.22 -2.80
C SER A 19 -33.53 -0.50 -2.91
N GLY A 20 -34.04 -0.36 -4.13
CA GLY A 20 -35.26 0.40 -4.40
C GLY A 20 -35.08 1.88 -4.04
N SER A 21 -35.98 2.44 -3.22
CA SER A 21 -35.89 3.82 -2.76
C SER A 21 -34.98 4.03 -1.54
N CYS A 22 -34.44 2.96 -0.96
CA CYS A 22 -33.58 3.03 0.23
C CYS A 22 -32.11 3.02 -0.17
N SER A 23 -31.32 3.93 0.39
CA SER A 23 -29.89 4.00 0.13
C SER A 23 -29.10 4.43 1.37
N SER A 24 -27.82 4.06 1.43
CA SER A 24 -26.93 4.42 2.53
C SER A 24 -25.49 4.58 2.08
N ILE A 25 -24.77 5.56 2.65
CA ILE A 25 -23.32 5.74 2.46
C ILE A 25 -22.62 5.66 3.82
N LYS A 26 -21.84 4.60 4.04
CA LYS A 26 -21.18 4.31 5.33
C LYS A 26 -19.68 4.03 5.13
N PRO A 27 -18.84 4.17 6.17
CA PRO A 27 -17.40 3.91 6.06
C PRO A 27 -17.05 2.42 5.93
N ASP A 28 -17.99 1.51 6.24
CA ASP A 28 -17.82 0.07 6.09
C ASP A 28 -19.03 -0.55 5.36
N PRO A 29 -18.82 -1.62 4.56
CA PRO A 29 -19.89 -2.20 3.75
C PRO A 29 -20.95 -2.87 4.62
N THR A 30 -20.57 -3.47 5.75
CA THR A 30 -21.52 -4.15 6.65
C THR A 30 -22.56 -3.18 7.19
N THR A 31 -22.14 -2.00 7.62
CA THR A 31 -23.03 -0.94 8.12
C THR A 31 -23.87 -0.34 7.01
N ALA A 32 -23.32 -0.17 5.79
CA ALA A 32 -24.09 0.31 4.65
C ALA A 32 -25.30 -0.61 4.37
N ILE A 33 -25.04 -1.91 4.26
CA ILE A 33 -26.07 -2.94 4.05
C ILE A 33 -27.05 -2.97 5.21
N SER A 34 -26.53 -3.01 6.45
CA SER A 34 -27.37 -3.13 7.64
C SER A 34 -28.30 -1.94 7.81
N THR A 35 -27.89 -0.76 7.36
CA THR A 35 -28.73 0.44 7.36
C THR A 35 -29.89 0.28 6.38
N VAL A 36 -29.62 -0.03 5.11
CA VAL A 36 -30.67 -0.23 4.08
C VAL A 36 -31.60 -1.39 4.45
N TYR A 37 -31.05 -2.49 4.96
CA TYR A 37 -31.83 -3.65 5.38
C TYR A 37 -32.79 -3.29 6.53
N LYS A 38 -32.33 -2.50 7.51
CA LYS A 38 -33.17 -2.04 8.62
C LYS A 38 -34.27 -1.10 8.16
N GLU A 39 -34.02 -0.24 7.18
CA GLU A 39 -35.05 0.63 6.62
C GLU A 39 -36.16 -0.15 5.90
N ILE A 40 -35.80 -1.20 5.16
CA ILE A 40 -36.76 -1.99 4.38
C ILE A 40 -37.54 -2.97 5.28
N PHE A 41 -36.85 -3.67 6.18
CA PHE A 41 -37.42 -4.80 6.92
C PHE A 41 -37.67 -4.51 8.40
N ASN A 42 -37.31 -3.31 8.88
CA ASN A 42 -37.39 -2.91 10.28
C ASN A 42 -36.70 -3.89 11.26
N THR A 43 -35.62 -4.53 10.81
CA THR A 43 -34.82 -5.47 11.60
C THR A 43 -33.34 -5.44 11.20
N GLN A 44 -32.46 -6.05 11.99
CA GLN A 44 -31.03 -6.10 11.68
C GLN A 44 -30.70 -7.33 10.83
N THR A 45 -29.75 -7.15 9.90
CA THR A 45 -29.14 -8.25 9.16
C THR A 45 -27.87 -8.75 9.86
N ARG A 46 -27.47 -9.98 9.54
CA ARG A 46 -26.21 -10.59 9.99
C ARG A 46 -25.21 -10.79 8.84
N TYR A 47 -25.50 -10.23 7.66
CA TYR A 47 -24.59 -10.34 6.52
C TYR A 47 -23.30 -9.53 6.75
N SER A 48 -22.17 -10.16 6.45
CA SER A 48 -20.90 -9.44 6.32
C SER A 48 -20.89 -8.67 5.00
N GLY A 49 -20.62 -7.37 5.06
CA GLY A 49 -20.57 -6.55 3.85
C GLY A 49 -19.45 -6.94 2.90
N PHE A 50 -18.30 -7.38 3.42
CA PHE A 50 -17.21 -7.88 2.59
C PHE A 50 -17.56 -9.19 1.88
N LEU A 51 -18.28 -10.10 2.56
CA LEU A 51 -18.77 -11.32 1.91
C LEU A 51 -19.82 -11.00 0.85
N ALA A 52 -20.72 -10.04 1.12
CA ALA A 52 -21.71 -9.59 0.16
C ALA A 52 -21.09 -8.90 -1.08
N LEU A 53 -19.92 -8.30 -0.92
CA LEU A 53 -19.11 -7.76 -2.02
C LEU A 53 -18.34 -8.84 -2.79
N GLY A 54 -18.40 -10.11 -2.37
CA GLY A 54 -17.65 -11.19 -3.00
C GLY A 54 -16.14 -11.10 -2.78
N TRP A 55 -15.67 -10.52 -1.68
CA TRP A 55 -14.24 -10.40 -1.39
C TRP A 55 -13.51 -11.74 -1.18
N THR A 56 -14.24 -12.84 -1.06
CA THR A 56 -13.71 -14.20 -1.00
C THR A 56 -13.95 -14.98 -2.29
N ASP A 57 -14.57 -14.35 -3.29
CA ASP A 57 -14.82 -14.97 -4.58
C ASP A 57 -13.58 -14.81 -5.47
N GLU A 58 -12.95 -15.93 -5.81
CA GLU A 58 -11.72 -15.95 -6.61
C GLU A 58 -11.90 -15.26 -7.97
N SER A 59 -13.06 -15.41 -8.61
CA SER A 59 -13.31 -14.80 -9.92
C SER A 59 -13.42 -13.27 -9.84
N ILE A 60 -13.99 -12.75 -8.75
CA ILE A 60 -14.05 -11.31 -8.48
C ILE A 60 -12.65 -10.78 -8.16
N ILE A 61 -11.88 -11.51 -7.34
CA ILE A 61 -10.49 -11.14 -7.02
C ILE A 61 -9.64 -11.10 -8.29
N GLU A 62 -9.70 -12.12 -9.14
CA GLU A 62 -8.97 -12.16 -10.41
C GLU A 62 -9.33 -10.99 -11.33
N GLN A 63 -10.61 -10.65 -11.45
CA GLN A 63 -11.06 -9.50 -12.22
C GLN A 63 -10.55 -8.18 -11.63
N LEU A 64 -10.59 -8.02 -10.30
CA LEU A 64 -10.07 -6.82 -9.63
C LEU A 64 -8.55 -6.67 -9.74
N LEU A 65 -7.84 -7.78 -9.90
CA LEU A 65 -6.39 -7.82 -10.11
C LEU A 65 -6.01 -7.72 -11.60
N THR A 66 -6.98 -7.74 -12.51
CA THR A 66 -6.71 -7.57 -13.95
C THR A 66 -6.09 -6.18 -14.17
N ASP A 67 -4.98 -6.14 -14.92
CA ASP A 67 -4.17 -4.94 -15.18
C ASP A 67 -3.51 -4.28 -13.94
N VAL A 68 -3.58 -4.91 -12.76
CA VAL A 68 -2.80 -4.48 -11.59
C VAL A 68 -1.37 -4.96 -11.75
N SER A 69 -0.43 -4.02 -11.95
CA SER A 69 0.98 -4.34 -12.18
C SER A 69 1.72 -4.83 -10.93
N PHE A 70 1.23 -4.48 -9.74
CA PHE A 70 1.80 -4.90 -8.46
C PHE A 70 0.77 -4.77 -7.33
N VAL A 71 0.68 -5.78 -6.48
CA VAL A 71 -0.14 -5.75 -5.27
C VAL A 71 0.75 -5.34 -4.08
N PRO A 72 0.46 -4.21 -3.41
CA PRO A 72 1.25 -3.76 -2.28
C PRO A 72 1.28 -4.76 -1.13
N ILE A 73 2.43 -4.85 -0.46
CA ILE A 73 2.62 -5.71 0.71
C ILE A 73 3.13 -4.93 1.90
N PHE A 74 3.01 -5.52 3.08
CA PHE A 74 3.60 -4.99 4.30
C PHE A 74 4.73 -5.89 4.78
N SER A 75 5.87 -5.29 5.08
CA SER A 75 6.97 -5.93 5.80
C SER A 75 7.16 -5.30 7.18
N SER A 76 7.74 -6.07 8.10
CA SER A 76 7.97 -5.63 9.48
C SER A 76 9.46 -5.52 9.76
N LEU A 77 9.89 -4.38 10.29
CA LEU A 77 11.26 -4.12 10.71
C LEU A 77 11.29 -3.65 12.17
N GLY A 78 11.34 -4.61 13.09
CA GLY A 78 11.18 -4.37 14.52
C GLY A 78 9.85 -3.70 14.83
N GLU A 79 9.87 -2.42 15.21
CA GLU A 79 8.66 -1.63 15.50
C GLU A 79 8.07 -0.93 14.27
N TYR A 80 8.80 -0.90 13.16
CA TYR A 80 8.36 -0.24 11.94
C TYR A 80 7.57 -1.20 11.07
N LYS A 81 6.45 -0.71 10.53
CA LYS A 81 5.72 -1.36 9.45
C LYS A 81 6.05 -0.63 8.15
N ILE A 82 6.66 -1.34 7.22
CA ILE A 82 7.04 -0.84 5.90
C ILE A 82 5.97 -1.28 4.91
N PHE A 83 5.47 -0.35 4.11
CA PHE A 83 4.50 -0.60 3.06
C PHE A 83 5.21 -0.51 1.71
N VAL A 84 5.35 -1.63 1.01
CA VAL A 84 5.95 -1.68 -0.32
C VAL A 84 4.84 -1.53 -1.33
N SER A 85 4.91 -0.49 -2.16
CA SER A 85 3.87 -0.11 -3.13
C SER A 85 4.33 -0.16 -4.58
N GLY A 86 5.61 -0.43 -4.81
CA GLY A 86 6.17 -0.66 -6.13
C GLY A 86 7.38 -1.58 -6.03
N ILE A 87 7.57 -2.42 -7.04
CA ILE A 87 8.68 -3.36 -7.14
C ILE A 87 9.53 -3.01 -8.35
N GLY A 88 10.84 -3.09 -8.17
CA GLY A 88 11.83 -2.88 -9.22
C GLY A 88 13.05 -3.71 -8.87
N SER A 89 13.72 -4.25 -9.88
CA SER A 89 14.90 -5.12 -9.70
C SER A 89 16.11 -4.59 -10.46
N SER A 90 17.29 -4.85 -9.93
CA SER A 90 18.56 -4.55 -10.59
C SER A 90 19.62 -5.62 -10.28
N SER A 91 20.75 -5.57 -10.98
CA SER A 91 21.92 -6.38 -10.64
C SER A 91 22.69 -5.86 -9.42
N ASN A 92 22.26 -4.76 -8.80
CA ASN A 92 22.99 -4.13 -7.69
C ASN A 92 22.80 -4.91 -6.39
N ALA A 93 23.80 -5.73 -6.02
CA ALA A 93 23.79 -6.52 -4.80
C ALA A 93 23.82 -5.67 -3.52
N GLU A 94 24.39 -4.46 -3.55
CA GLU A 94 24.43 -3.58 -2.38
C GLU A 94 23.05 -3.04 -2.00
N TRP A 95 22.11 -3.04 -2.95
CA TRP A 95 20.72 -2.65 -2.75
C TRP A 95 19.82 -3.88 -2.61
N ASN A 96 20.38 -5.05 -2.28
CA ASN A 96 19.69 -6.33 -2.27
C ASN A 96 18.87 -6.56 -3.54
N HIS A 97 19.47 -6.24 -4.69
CA HIS A 97 18.87 -6.37 -6.01
C HIS A 97 17.61 -5.52 -6.24
N GLY A 98 17.30 -4.58 -5.35
CA GLY A 98 16.31 -3.54 -5.60
C GLY A 98 16.75 -2.64 -6.76
N GLY A 99 15.79 -2.16 -7.53
CA GLY A 99 16.07 -1.36 -8.72
C GLY A 99 14.98 -0.33 -9.04
N PRO A 100 15.14 0.35 -10.19
CA PRO A 100 14.24 1.41 -10.63
C PRO A 100 12.77 0.99 -10.59
N GLY A 101 11.93 1.85 -10.04
CA GLY A 101 10.49 1.57 -9.84
C GLY A 101 10.15 0.94 -8.48
N TYR A 102 11.16 0.55 -7.67
CA TYR A 102 10.93 0.17 -6.29
C TYR A 102 10.44 1.36 -5.46
N LYS A 103 9.35 1.16 -4.71
CA LYS A 103 8.74 2.18 -3.86
C LYS A 103 8.30 1.57 -2.54
N SER A 104 8.68 2.19 -1.44
CA SER A 104 8.22 1.77 -0.12
C SER A 104 8.00 2.97 0.80
N SER A 105 7.22 2.77 1.85
CA SER A 105 6.95 3.81 2.81
C SER A 105 6.96 3.30 4.24
N LEU A 106 7.39 4.17 5.16
CA LEU A 106 7.53 3.88 6.57
C LEU A 106 6.88 5.01 7.37
N PHE A 107 5.99 4.64 8.29
CA PHE A 107 5.36 5.58 9.20
C PHE A 107 6.09 5.60 10.53
N ARG A 108 6.30 6.81 11.07
CA ARG A 108 6.86 7.02 12.40
C ARG A 108 6.06 8.08 13.15
N ASN A 109 5.64 7.75 14.36
CA ASN A 109 5.07 8.72 15.28
C ASN A 109 6.18 9.28 16.18
N VAL A 110 6.39 10.59 16.15
CA VAL A 110 7.37 11.30 16.98
C VAL A 110 6.63 12.41 17.73
N ASN A 111 6.56 12.30 19.07
CA ASN A 111 5.90 13.28 19.94
C ASN A 111 4.47 13.64 19.49
N GLY A 112 3.69 12.64 19.07
CA GLY A 112 2.31 12.83 18.58
C GLY A 112 2.20 13.32 17.13
N THR A 113 3.31 13.60 16.45
CA THR A 113 3.34 13.91 15.02
C THR A 113 3.59 12.64 14.22
N SER A 114 2.71 12.33 13.25
CA SER A 114 2.94 11.25 12.28
C SER A 114 3.77 11.78 11.12
N ILE A 115 4.89 11.11 10.85
CA ILE A 115 5.79 11.39 9.73
C ILE A 115 5.78 10.16 8.82
N LEU A 116 5.59 10.40 7.52
CA LEU A 116 5.68 9.38 6.48
C LEU A 116 6.98 9.59 5.72
N TYR A 117 7.81 8.56 5.68
CA TYR A 117 9.00 8.51 4.83
C TYR A 117 8.66 7.69 3.60
N PHE A 118 8.75 8.28 2.42
CA PHE A 118 8.48 7.62 1.15
C PHE A 118 9.79 7.43 0.40
N SER A 119 10.21 6.17 0.28
CA SER A 119 11.48 5.77 -0.30
C SER A 119 11.28 5.33 -1.75
N THR A 120 12.13 5.79 -2.66
CA THR A 120 12.14 5.37 -4.07
C THR A 120 13.54 5.00 -4.52
N ILE A 121 13.62 4.06 -5.45
CA ILE A 121 14.84 3.75 -6.21
C ILE A 121 14.57 4.13 -7.66
N GLU A 122 15.45 4.96 -8.21
CA GLU A 122 15.50 5.36 -9.62
C GLU A 122 16.80 4.79 -10.24
N ASP A 123 17.01 5.00 -11.54
CA ASP A 123 18.15 4.46 -12.29
C ASP A 123 19.51 4.79 -11.64
N ASP A 124 19.71 6.05 -11.24
CA ASP A 124 21.02 6.53 -10.81
C ASP A 124 21.09 6.90 -9.32
N PHE A 125 19.95 6.91 -8.62
CA PHE A 125 19.89 7.37 -7.24
C PHE A 125 18.73 6.76 -6.45
N CYS A 126 18.86 6.82 -5.13
CA CYS A 126 17.78 6.55 -4.18
C CYS A 126 17.28 7.89 -3.61
N ALA A 127 16.00 7.95 -3.29
CA ALA A 127 15.43 9.11 -2.62
C ALA A 127 14.54 8.73 -1.44
N VAL A 128 14.44 9.63 -0.47
CA VAL A 128 13.43 9.60 0.58
C VAL A 128 12.75 10.96 0.65
N GLU A 129 11.45 10.98 0.45
CA GLU A 129 10.59 12.13 0.73
C GLU A 129 10.05 12.03 2.16
N VAL A 130 10.12 13.14 2.88
CA VAL A 130 9.60 13.25 4.24
C VAL A 130 8.29 14.04 4.18
N HIS A 131 7.20 13.34 4.39
CA HIS A 131 5.85 13.88 4.44
C HIS A 131 5.43 14.07 5.89
N LYS A 132 4.98 15.28 6.23
CA LYS A 132 4.43 15.61 7.55
C LYS A 132 3.19 16.48 7.36
N ASP A 133 2.13 16.16 8.09
CA ASP A 133 0.84 16.85 8.00
C ASP A 133 0.31 16.92 6.55
N PHE A 134 0.49 15.82 5.80
CA PHE A 134 0.12 15.66 4.38
C PHE A 134 0.86 16.56 3.39
N GLU A 135 1.96 17.19 3.80
CA GLU A 135 2.82 17.98 2.92
C GLU A 135 4.23 17.42 2.85
N ILE A 136 4.84 17.49 1.67
CA ILE A 136 6.27 17.18 1.48
C ILE A 136 7.07 18.28 2.17
N LYS A 137 7.82 17.93 3.21
CA LYS A 137 8.68 18.86 3.94
C LYS A 137 10.12 18.81 3.48
N ASN A 138 10.57 17.66 3.01
CA ASN A 138 11.93 17.47 2.55
C ASN A 138 12.00 16.33 1.53
N ARG A 139 13.00 16.37 0.65
CA ARG A 139 13.37 15.27 -0.24
C ARG A 139 14.88 15.15 -0.24
N ILE A 140 15.35 13.95 0.08
CA ILE A 140 16.77 13.65 0.22
C ILE A 140 17.12 12.63 -0.85
N GLU A 141 18.14 12.94 -1.64
CA GLU A 141 18.71 12.02 -2.62
C GLU A 141 20.10 11.55 -2.18
N GLY A 142 20.49 10.39 -2.71
CA GLY A 142 21.79 9.79 -2.46
C GLY A 142 22.04 8.62 -3.40
N SER A 143 23.30 8.24 -3.53
CA SER A 143 23.76 7.14 -4.38
C SER A 143 23.38 5.75 -3.86
N SER A 144 22.82 5.64 -2.65
CA SER A 144 22.38 4.36 -2.08
C SER A 144 21.30 4.54 -1.02
N PRO A 145 20.54 3.48 -0.68
CA PRO A 145 19.60 3.52 0.43
C PRO A 145 20.25 3.96 1.75
N ASN A 146 21.47 3.48 2.01
CA ASN A 146 22.23 3.81 3.21
C ASN A 146 22.59 5.29 3.28
N GLU A 147 23.05 5.88 2.17
CA GLU A 147 23.42 7.30 2.14
C GLU A 147 22.22 8.21 2.43
N VAL A 148 21.06 7.90 1.85
CA VAL A 148 19.83 8.69 2.03
C VAL A 148 19.37 8.63 3.49
N TRP A 149 19.31 7.44 4.08
CA TRP A 149 18.83 7.26 5.45
C TRP A 149 19.81 7.76 6.52
N GLN A 150 21.12 7.73 6.27
CA GLN A 150 22.11 8.33 7.17
C GLN A 150 21.84 9.83 7.39
N LYS A 151 21.39 10.55 6.37
CA LYS A 151 21.04 11.99 6.46
C LYS A 151 19.80 12.27 7.34
N LEU A 152 18.98 11.25 7.63
CA LEU A 152 17.76 11.34 8.44
C LEU A 152 17.95 10.96 9.92
N ASN A 153 19.17 10.60 10.35
CA ASN A 153 19.53 10.24 11.72
C ASN A 153 18.71 9.08 12.35
N ILE A 154 18.15 8.17 11.54
CA ILE A 154 17.55 6.92 12.04
C ILE A 154 18.64 5.85 12.09
N GLN A 155 19.40 5.80 13.18
CA GLN A 155 20.65 5.03 13.25
C GLN A 155 20.49 3.54 13.64
N LYS A 156 19.27 3.08 13.98
CA LYS A 156 19.06 1.70 14.46
C LYS A 156 19.16 0.64 13.36
N TYR A 157 18.85 1.01 12.12
CA TYR A 157 18.76 0.10 10.98
C TYR A 157 19.54 0.68 9.81
N THR A 158 19.97 -0.19 8.90
CA THR A 158 20.58 0.26 7.64
C THR A 158 19.51 0.89 6.74
N GLY A 159 19.94 1.68 5.76
CA GLY A 159 19.02 2.22 4.76
C GLY A 159 18.37 1.12 3.92
N VAL A 160 19.10 0.04 3.63
CA VAL A 160 18.55 -1.12 2.90
C VAL A 160 17.40 -1.76 3.68
N GLN A 161 17.56 -1.91 5.01
CA GLN A 161 16.49 -2.37 5.90
C GLN A 161 15.32 -1.39 5.95
N LEU A 162 15.57 -0.09 6.08
CA LEU A 162 14.53 0.94 6.16
C LEU A 162 13.74 1.10 4.85
N PHE A 163 14.35 0.77 3.70
CA PHE A 163 13.64 0.61 2.42
C PHE A 163 12.78 -0.65 2.39
N GLY A 164 12.99 -1.61 3.29
CA GLY A 164 12.30 -2.91 3.33
C GLY A 164 12.94 -3.97 2.42
N LEU A 165 14.11 -3.70 1.86
CA LEU A 165 14.75 -4.57 0.87
C LEU A 165 15.32 -5.86 1.50
N ASP A 166 15.56 -5.90 2.81
CA ASP A 166 16.03 -7.11 3.51
C ASP A 166 14.92 -8.12 3.80
N ASP A 167 13.65 -7.72 3.65
CA ASP A 167 12.51 -8.59 3.96
C ASP A 167 12.41 -9.77 2.99
N SER A 168 12.13 -10.97 3.51
CA SER A 168 12.13 -12.19 2.70
C SER A 168 11.04 -12.22 1.63
N ASP A 169 9.88 -11.64 1.92
CA ASP A 169 8.76 -11.60 0.97
C ASP A 169 9.04 -10.56 -0.11
N VAL A 170 9.57 -9.39 0.27
CA VAL A 170 10.04 -8.37 -0.67
C VAL A 170 11.13 -8.94 -1.59
N GLN A 171 12.11 -9.68 -1.03
CA GLN A 171 13.17 -10.33 -1.80
C GLN A 171 12.63 -11.38 -2.76
N SER A 172 11.59 -12.11 -2.39
CA SER A 172 10.91 -13.04 -3.29
C SER A 172 10.29 -12.32 -4.49
N LEU A 173 9.61 -11.19 -4.23
CA LEU A 173 8.99 -10.36 -5.26
C LEU A 173 10.02 -9.71 -6.20
N ILE A 174 11.15 -9.23 -5.67
CA ILE A 174 12.25 -8.69 -6.49
C ILE A 174 12.78 -9.75 -7.45
N ARG A 175 13.00 -10.98 -6.97
CA ARG A 175 13.45 -12.10 -7.83
C ARG A 175 12.44 -12.43 -8.92
N GLN A 176 11.15 -12.55 -8.57
CA GLN A 176 10.09 -12.80 -9.53
C GLN A 176 9.99 -11.70 -10.59
N HIS A 177 10.12 -10.43 -10.17
CA HIS A 177 10.11 -9.29 -11.08
C HIS A 177 11.31 -9.31 -12.03
N HIS A 178 12.51 -9.62 -11.52
CA HIS A 178 13.72 -9.74 -12.32
C HIS A 178 13.59 -10.81 -13.41
N ASP A 179 13.06 -11.98 -13.06
CA ASP A 179 12.83 -13.06 -14.01
C ASP A 179 11.80 -12.65 -15.07
N ALA A 180 10.68 -12.06 -14.67
CA ALA A 180 9.65 -11.58 -15.59
C ALA A 180 10.18 -10.54 -16.58
N CYS A 181 11.07 -9.63 -16.14
CA CYS A 181 11.68 -8.62 -16.99
C CYS A 181 12.72 -9.21 -17.97
N ARG A 182 13.46 -10.26 -17.57
CA ARG A 182 14.36 -10.98 -18.50
C ARG A 182 13.61 -11.60 -19.68
N TYR A 183 12.45 -12.22 -19.45
CA TYR A 183 11.69 -12.86 -20.52
C TYR A 183 10.98 -11.88 -21.47
N LYS A 184 10.83 -10.60 -21.09
CA LYS A 184 10.27 -9.56 -21.97
C LYS A 184 11.29 -8.98 -22.97
N LEU A 185 12.58 -9.24 -22.77
CA LEU A 185 13.67 -8.72 -23.60
C LEU A 185 14.28 -9.77 -24.53
N ALA A 186 13.79 -11.02 -24.50
CA ALA A 186 14.19 -12.13 -25.36
C ALA A 186 13.14 -12.38 -26.45
#